data_AF-A0A497MVW0-F1
#
_entry.id   AF-A0A497MVW0-F1
#
_cell.length_a   1.000
_cell.length_b   1.000
_cell.length_c   1.000
_cell.angle_alpha   90.00
_cell.angle_beta   90.00
_cell.angle_gamma   90.00
#
_symmetry.space_group_name_H-M   'P 1'
#
loop_
_entity.id
_entity.type
_entity.pdbx_description
1 polymer ?
#
loop_
_entity_poly.entity_id
_entity_poly.type
_entity_poly.pdbx_seq_one_letter_code
_entity_poly.pdbx_strand_id
1 'polypeptide(L)'
;MAKRYYLYSRKRKDKPAVWYARFRSADGTIGSPVCTRQTDQPKAEQWAVEALLKGETLATRKPGAPTFEVWSAQWWIHGECPYIGEKLANGYNISRKYAAVRRSYLIN
;
A
#
# COMPACT_ATOMS: atom_id res chain seq x y z
N MET A 1 12.97 23.00 17.98
CA MET A 1 11.89 21.99 17.85
C MET A 1 12.08 21.21 16.56
N ALA A 2 11.92 19.88 16.60
CA ALA A 2 11.89 19.08 15.37
C ALA A 2 10.64 19.39 14.54
N LYS A 3 10.77 19.47 13.20
CA LYS A 3 9.61 19.61 12.31
C LYS A 3 8.69 18.40 12.43
N ARG A 4 7.39 18.64 12.63
CA ARG A 4 6.36 17.59 12.78
C ARG A 4 6.03 16.87 11.47
N TYR A 5 6.34 17.47 10.34
CA TYR A 5 6.17 16.86 9.02
C TYR A 5 7.19 17.39 8.02
N TYR A 6 7.33 16.68 6.91
CA TYR A 6 8.16 17.04 5.76
C TYR A 6 7.35 16.89 4.48
N LEU A 7 7.46 17.89 3.60
CA LEU A 7 6.88 17.84 2.26
C LEU A 7 7.95 17.53 1.23
N TYR A 8 7.59 16.75 0.22
CA TYR A 8 8.41 16.54 -0.96
C TYR A 8 7.52 16.29 -2.17
N SER A 9 7.96 16.74 -3.35
CA SER A 9 7.21 16.52 -4.58
C SER A 9 7.69 15.26 -5.29
N ARG A 10 6.78 14.58 -5.99
CA ARG A 10 7.11 13.55 -6.97
C ARG A 10 6.52 13.91 -8.31
N LYS A 11 7.37 13.98 -9.33
CA LYS A 11 6.97 14.09 -10.72
C LYS A 11 6.90 12.70 -11.33
N ARG A 12 5.81 12.40 -12.03
CA ARG A 12 5.70 11.23 -12.90
C ARG A 12 5.80 11.68 -14.35
N LYS A 13 6.21 10.79 -15.24
CA LYS A 13 6.25 11.07 -16.69
C LYS A 13 4.86 11.56 -17.14
N ASP A 14 4.82 12.68 -17.86
CA ASP A 14 3.62 13.29 -18.44
C ASP A 14 2.50 13.66 -17.43
N LYS A 15 2.83 13.82 -16.14
CA LYS A 15 1.87 14.23 -15.11
C LYS A 15 2.40 15.41 -14.29
N PRO A 16 1.51 16.27 -13.77
CA PRO A 16 1.90 17.33 -12.86
C PRO A 16 2.59 16.76 -11.62
N ALA A 17 3.53 17.51 -11.06
CA ALA A 17 4.17 17.14 -9.81
C ALA A 17 3.14 17.17 -8.69
N VAL A 18 3.11 16.12 -7.87
CA VAL A 18 2.20 16.01 -6.72
C VAL A 18 3.04 16.00 -5.44
N TRP A 19 2.57 16.74 -4.44
CA TRP A 19 3.20 16.79 -3.13
C TRP A 19 2.81 15.61 -2.25
N TYR A 20 3.78 15.14 -1.50
CA TYR A 20 3.65 14.09 -0.49
C TYR A 20 4.09 14.65 0.86
N ALA A 21 3.43 14.24 1.93
CA ALA A 21 3.78 14.58 3.29
C ALA A 21 4.25 13.33 4.05
N ARG A 22 5.31 13.47 4.85
CA ARG A 22 5.72 12.49 5.86
C ARG A 22 5.58 13.10 7.24
N PHE A 23 4.94 12.39 8.14
CA PHE A 23 4.66 12.88 9.48
C PHE A 23 5.58 12.20 10.49
N ARG A 24 5.97 12.96 11.50
CA ARG A 24 6.76 12.45 12.61
C ARG A 24 5.83 12.04 13.74
N SER A 25 5.97 10.80 14.18
CA SER A 25 5.27 10.24 15.33
C SER A 25 5.82 10.80 16.64
N ALA A 26 5.10 10.58 17.75
CA ALA A 26 5.50 11.05 19.08
C ALA A 26 6.83 10.44 19.57
N ASP A 27 7.14 9.22 19.12
CA ASP A 27 8.41 8.51 19.36
C ASP A 27 9.57 9.02 18.48
N GLY A 28 9.33 10.03 17.64
CA GLY A 28 10.32 10.61 16.74
C GLY A 28 10.49 9.85 15.42
N THR A 29 9.79 8.73 15.20
CA THR A 29 9.84 7.98 13.95
C THR A 29 9.13 8.72 12.80
N ILE A 30 9.60 8.52 11.56
CA ILE A 30 8.99 9.13 10.38
C ILE A 30 8.10 8.08 9.70
N GLY A 31 6.81 8.40 9.58
CA GLY A 31 5.83 7.54 8.94
C GLY A 31 6.00 7.43 7.42
N SER A 32 5.19 6.55 6.83
CA SER A 32 5.11 6.41 5.38
C SER A 32 4.61 7.71 4.72
N PRO A 33 5.07 8.00 3.50
CA PRO A 33 4.61 9.18 2.79
C PRO A 33 3.16 9.07 2.36
N VAL A 34 2.42 10.17 2.51
CA VAL A 34 1.01 10.27 2.15
C VAL A 34 0.85 11.32 1.07
N CYS A 35 0.10 10.95 0.03
CA CYS A 35 -0.18 11.83 -1.09
C CYS A 35 -1.16 12.92 -0.68
N THR A 36 -0.77 14.19 -0.76
CA THR A 36 -1.66 15.31 -0.44
C THR A 36 -2.67 15.58 -1.56
N ARG A 37 -2.43 15.01 -2.75
CA ARG A 37 -3.13 15.29 -4.01
C ARG A 37 -3.03 16.74 -4.47
N GLN A 38 -2.17 17.54 -3.84
CA GLN A 38 -1.94 18.94 -4.21
C GLN A 38 -0.75 19.05 -5.14
N THR A 39 -0.85 19.91 -6.15
CA THR A 39 0.25 20.29 -7.04
C THR A 39 1.02 21.52 -6.53
N ASP A 40 0.35 22.34 -5.72
CA ASP A 40 0.91 23.57 -5.16
C ASP A 40 1.46 23.31 -3.75
N GLN A 41 2.67 23.79 -3.47
CA GLN A 41 3.31 23.62 -2.16
C GLN A 41 2.50 24.23 -1.01
N PRO A 42 1.97 25.47 -1.10
CA PRO A 42 1.22 26.07 0.01
C PRO A 42 -0.06 25.30 0.35
N LYS A 43 -0.76 24.77 -0.66
CA LYS A 43 -1.94 23.92 -0.45
C LYS A 43 -1.57 22.59 0.19
N ALA A 44 -0.42 22.01 -0.18
CA ALA A 44 0.09 20.80 0.45
C ALA A 44 0.48 21.03 1.92
N GLU A 45 0.99 22.23 2.23
CA GLU A 45 1.34 22.65 3.58
C GLU A 45 0.10 22.82 4.45
N GLN A 46 -0.91 23.55 3.96
CA GLN A 46 -2.20 23.66 4.62
C GLN A 46 -2.82 22.29 4.89
N TRP A 47 -2.83 21.41 3.89
CA TRP A 47 -3.33 20.05 4.03
C TRP A 47 -2.59 19.27 5.14
N ALA A 48 -1.26 19.38 5.21
CA ALA A 48 -0.48 18.69 6.23
C ALA A 48 -0.76 19.21 7.64
N VAL A 49 -0.97 20.52 7.79
CA VAL A 49 -1.38 21.12 9.07
C VAL A 49 -2.77 20.64 9.48
N GLU A 50 -3.73 20.62 8.57
CA GLU A 50 -5.08 20.12 8.83
C GLU A 50 -5.08 18.64 9.23
N ALA A 51 -4.26 17.82 8.57
CA ALA A 51 -4.11 16.40 8.90
C ALA A 51 -3.53 16.19 10.32
N LEU A 52 -2.56 17.01 10.72
CA LEU A 52 -2.01 16.99 12.08
C LEU A 52 -3.04 17.39 13.13
N LEU A 53 -3.85 18.42 12.85
CA LEU A 53 -4.88 18.91 13.77
C LEU A 53 -6.00 17.88 13.97
N LYS A 54 -6.35 17.13 12.91
CA LYS A 54 -7.34 16.04 12.97
C LYS A 54 -6.84 14.80 13.71
N GLY A 55 -5.58 14.76 14.12
CA GLY A 55 -4.99 13.59 14.75
C GLY A 55 -4.88 12.40 13.79
N GLU A 56 -4.86 12.64 12.48
CA GLU A 56 -4.55 11.61 11.49
C GLU A 56 -3.08 11.20 11.67
N THR A 57 -2.84 10.31 12.63
CA THR A 57 -1.69 9.43 12.63
C THR A 57 -1.92 8.49 11.45
N LEU A 58 -1.44 8.93 10.28
CA LEU A 58 -1.70 8.28 9.01
C LEU A 58 -1.36 6.81 9.13
N ALA A 59 -2.39 6.01 8.93
CA ALA A 59 -2.45 4.60 9.25
C ALA A 59 -1.09 3.90 9.04
N THR A 60 -0.32 3.78 10.12
CA THR A 60 0.52 2.60 10.31
C THR A 60 -0.42 1.43 10.09
N ARG A 61 -0.07 0.53 9.15
CA ARG A 61 -0.80 -0.69 8.79
C ARG A 61 -1.76 -1.08 9.90
N LYS A 62 -3.08 -1.00 9.66
CA LYS A 62 -4.10 -1.25 10.69
C LYS A 62 -3.68 -2.48 11.52
N PRO A 63 -3.63 -2.39 12.86
CA PRO A 63 -3.36 -3.55 13.69
C PRO A 63 -4.35 -4.66 13.30
N GLY A 64 -3.84 -5.83 12.89
CA GLY A 64 -4.67 -6.94 12.39
C GLY A 64 -4.96 -6.94 10.87
N ALA A 65 -4.41 -6.01 10.08
CA ALA A 65 -4.45 -6.13 8.63
C ALA A 65 -3.69 -7.42 8.22
N PRO A 66 -4.28 -8.28 7.37
CA PRO A 66 -3.71 -9.58 7.04
C PRO A 66 -2.26 -9.43 6.56
N THR A 67 -1.40 -10.32 7.03
CA THR A 67 -0.03 -10.44 6.51
C THR A 67 -0.08 -10.90 5.06
N PHE A 68 1.00 -10.68 4.31
CA PHE A 68 1.09 -11.26 2.97
C PHE A 68 0.89 -12.77 3.04
N GLU A 69 1.47 -13.41 4.06
CA GLU A 69 1.28 -14.82 4.39
C GLU A 69 -0.20 -15.19 4.62
N VAL A 70 -0.94 -14.43 5.45
CA VAL A 70 -2.38 -14.66 5.66
C VAL A 70 -3.16 -14.48 4.35
N TRP A 71 -2.82 -13.47 3.56
CA TRP A 71 -3.47 -13.19 2.28
C TRP A 71 -3.17 -14.23 1.20
N SER A 72 -1.95 -14.80 1.20
CA SER A 72 -1.48 -15.75 0.19
C SER A 72 -1.71 -17.22 0.58
N ALA A 73 -2.22 -17.49 1.79
CA ALA A 73 -2.39 -18.84 2.33
C ALA A 73 -3.13 -19.80 1.38
N GLN A 74 -4.19 -19.33 0.73
CA GLN A 74 -5.02 -20.11 -0.21
C GLN A 74 -4.62 -19.95 -1.68
N TRP A 75 -3.62 -19.13 -1.97
CA TRP A 75 -3.19 -18.90 -3.36
C TRP A 75 -2.58 -20.16 -3.96
N TRP A 76 -2.92 -20.42 -5.22
CA TRP A 76 -2.48 -21.57 -5.99
C TRP A 76 -2.87 -22.95 -5.45
N ILE A 77 -3.79 -23.03 -4.48
CA ILE A 77 -4.44 -24.29 -4.11
C ILE A 77 -5.58 -24.55 -5.11
N HIS A 78 -5.54 -25.70 -5.79
CA HIS A 78 -6.57 -26.05 -6.77
C HIS A 78 -7.90 -26.32 -6.07
N GLY A 79 -8.98 -25.67 -6.51
CA GLY A 79 -10.31 -25.76 -5.89
C GLY A 79 -10.57 -24.78 -4.72
N GLU A 80 -9.53 -24.19 -4.14
CA GLU A 80 -9.67 -23.21 -3.04
C GLU A 80 -9.25 -21.79 -3.46
N CYS A 81 -8.33 -21.68 -4.42
CA CYS A 81 -7.83 -20.38 -4.89
C CYS A 81 -8.86 -19.69 -5.79
N PRO A 82 -9.37 -18.50 -5.43
CA PRO A 82 -10.36 -17.78 -6.24
C PRO A 82 -9.86 -17.48 -7.66
N TYR A 83 -8.57 -17.13 -7.78
CA TYR A 83 -7.94 -16.86 -9.08
C TYR A 83 -7.93 -18.10 -9.99
N ILE A 84 -7.63 -19.29 -9.45
CA ILE A 84 -7.68 -20.53 -10.24
C ILE A 84 -9.11 -20.82 -10.67
N GLY A 85 -10.08 -20.68 -9.75
CA GLY A 85 -11.50 -20.86 -10.05
C GLY A 85 -11.97 -19.97 -11.19
N GLU A 86 -11.65 -18.68 -11.14
CA GLU A 86 -11.99 -17.71 -12.19
C GLU A 86 -11.33 -18.06 -13.54
N LYS A 87 -10.07 -18.50 -13.53
CA LYS A 87 -9.38 -18.90 -14.76
C LYS A 87 -9.98 -20.15 -15.39
N LEU A 88 -10.30 -21.16 -14.58
CA LEU A 88 -11.00 -22.37 -15.06
C LEU A 88 -12.37 -22.02 -15.63
N ALA A 89 -13.13 -21.15 -14.97
CA ALA A 89 -14.44 -20.69 -15.45
C ALA A 89 -14.35 -19.94 -16.78
N ASN A 90 -13.26 -19.21 -17.01
CA ASN A 90 -12.95 -18.54 -18.28
C ASN A 90 -12.31 -19.45 -19.34
N GLY A 91 -12.32 -20.77 -19.15
CA GLY A 91 -11.82 -21.74 -20.13
C GLY A 91 -10.30 -21.94 -20.16
N TYR A 92 -9.56 -21.36 -19.22
CA TYR A 92 -8.13 -21.62 -19.10
C TYR A 92 -7.88 -22.93 -18.37
N ASN A 93 -6.92 -23.73 -18.83
CA ASN A 93 -6.52 -24.97 -18.16
C ASN A 93 -5.33 -24.73 -17.23
N ILE A 94 -5.60 -24.70 -15.92
CA ILE A 94 -4.56 -24.67 -14.89
C ILE A 94 -4.43 -26.08 -14.29
N SER A 95 -3.32 -26.75 -14.61
CA SER A 95 -3.03 -28.08 -14.07
C SER A 95 -2.62 -28.00 -12.59
N ARG A 96 -2.91 -29.07 -11.83
CA ARG A 96 -2.49 -29.19 -10.42
C ARG A 96 -0.96 -29.09 -10.27
N LYS A 97 -0.21 -29.69 -11.20
CA LYS A 97 1.26 -29.62 -11.21
C LYS A 97 1.75 -28.19 -11.39
N TYR A 98 1.15 -27.43 -12.30
CA TYR A 98 1.49 -26.02 -12.50
C TYR A 98 1.18 -25.18 -11.24
N ALA A 99 0.02 -25.40 -10.63
CA ALA A 99 -0.39 -24.71 -9.41
C ALA A 99 0.57 -25.00 -8.24
N ALA A 100 1.00 -26.26 -8.08
CA ALA A 100 1.99 -26.65 -7.06
C ALA A 100 3.34 -25.96 -7.25
N VAL A 101 3.85 -25.88 -8.49
CA VAL A 101 5.08 -25.14 -8.80
C VAL A 101 4.92 -23.64 -8.52
N ARG A 102 3.76 -23.06 -8.82
CA ARG A 102 3.51 -21.64 -8.50
C ARG A 102 3.42 -21.38 -6.99
N ARG A 103 2.87 -22.32 -6.24
CA ARG A 103 2.74 -22.25 -4.78
C ARG A 103 4.10 -22.31 -4.07
N SER A 104 5.08 -23.06 -4.59
CA SER A 104 6.41 -23.13 -3.96
C SER A 104 7.13 -21.78 -3.94
N TYR A 105 6.85 -20.87 -4.87
CA TYR A 105 7.39 -19.51 -4.84
C TYR A 105 6.75 -18.59 -3.77
N LEU A 106 5.65 -19.02 -3.14
CA LEU A 106 4.96 -18.25 -2.09
C LEU A 106 5.26 -18.73 -0.67
N ILE A 107 5.69 -19.99 -0.51
CA ILE A 107 5.92 -20.64 0.79
C ILE A 107 7.42 -20.69 1.14
N ASN A 108 8.30 -20.34 0.20
CA ASN A 108 9.73 -20.12 0.44
C ASN A 108 10.01 -18.69 0.92
#